data_AF-Q5IWY0-F1
#
_entry.id   AF-Q5IWY0-F1
#
_cell.length_a   1.000
_cell.length_b   1.000
_cell.length_c   1.000
_cell.angle_alpha   90.00
_cell.angle_beta   90.00
_cell.angle_gamma   90.00
#
_symmetry.space_group_name_H-M   'P 1'
#
loop_
_entity.id
_entity.type
_entity.pdbx_description
1 polymer ?
#
loop_
_entity_poly.entity_id
_entity_poly.type
_entity_poly.pdbx_seq_one_letter_code
_entity_poly.pdbx_strand_id
1 'polypeptide(L)'
;CRAPTAMQAIASSQPRFAGIRAETCGPGRQVQRLASRPNQARLVTPAQSRVVCLAATLERQATGSMFFEDGSLDEVDPEIASIIRKEKVRQVTGLELIASENFTSRAVMTAVGSCMTNKYSEGLPGARYYGGNEFIDQAESLCQRRALEAFGLDPAEWGVNVQPHSGSPANFAVYTALLSPHDRIMGLDLPHGGHLTHGFQTPKRRVSATSVYFESMP
;
A
#
# COMPACT_ATOMS: atom_id res chain seq x y z
N CYS A 1 15.26 -42.51 -8.43
CA CYS A 1 14.23 -42.43 -9.48
C CYS A 1 13.97 -40.97 -9.80
N ARG A 2 14.11 -40.60 -11.08
CA ARG A 2 14.02 -39.24 -11.61
C ARG A 2 12.57 -38.71 -11.57
N ALA A 3 12.45 -37.38 -11.49
CA ALA A 3 11.22 -36.60 -11.59
C ALA A 3 10.45 -36.81 -12.93
N PRO A 4 9.27 -36.20 -13.11
CA PRO A 4 9.30 -34.83 -13.65
C PRO A 4 8.25 -33.84 -13.09
N THR A 5 8.71 -32.60 -13.00
CA THR A 5 8.09 -31.32 -13.38
C THR A 5 6.67 -31.34 -13.98
N ALA A 6 5.78 -30.51 -13.42
CA ALA A 6 4.69 -29.87 -14.16
C ALA A 6 4.49 -28.43 -13.65
N MET A 7 4.86 -27.49 -14.51
CA MET A 7 4.71 -26.04 -14.41
C MET A 7 3.75 -25.66 -15.55
N GLN A 8 2.57 -25.11 -15.27
CA GLN A 8 1.71 -24.34 -16.19
C GLN A 8 0.48 -23.84 -15.43
N ALA A 9 0.39 -22.53 -15.17
CA ALA A 9 -0.37 -21.57 -15.96
C ALA A 9 -1.87 -21.56 -15.60
N ILE A 10 -2.25 -20.69 -14.65
CA ILE A 10 -3.64 -20.23 -14.53
C ILE A 10 -3.68 -18.78 -14.99
N ALA A 11 -4.16 -18.65 -16.22
CA ALA A 11 -4.42 -17.39 -16.88
C ALA A 11 -5.63 -16.67 -16.25
N SER A 12 -5.50 -15.35 -16.25
CA SER A 12 -6.50 -14.33 -15.93
C SER A 12 -7.90 -14.61 -16.50
N SER A 13 -8.91 -14.63 -15.63
CA SER A 13 -10.33 -14.53 -16.00
C SER A 13 -10.93 -13.26 -15.37
N GLN A 14 -10.85 -12.13 -16.07
CA GLN A 14 -11.67 -10.96 -15.75
C GLN A 14 -13.01 -11.01 -16.51
N PRO A 15 -14.15 -10.70 -15.87
CA PRO A 15 -15.42 -10.55 -16.56
C PRO A 15 -15.50 -9.20 -17.29
N ARG A 16 -16.15 -9.24 -18.47
CA ARG A 16 -16.34 -8.14 -19.41
C ARG A 16 -17.29 -7.09 -18.81
N PHE A 17 -16.86 -5.83 -18.74
CA PHE A 17 -17.76 -4.69 -18.57
C PHE A 17 -18.08 -4.05 -19.92
N ALA A 18 -19.39 -3.86 -20.16
CA ALA A 18 -19.97 -3.25 -21.34
C ALA A 18 -19.68 -1.73 -21.40
N GLY A 19 -19.54 -1.23 -22.62
CA GLY A 19 -18.97 0.09 -22.91
C GLY A 19 -19.84 1.30 -22.59
N ILE A 20 -19.16 2.43 -22.41
CA ILE A 20 -19.69 3.78 -22.58
C ILE A 20 -18.77 4.46 -23.61
N ARG A 21 -19.36 4.85 -24.75
CA ARG A 21 -18.68 5.55 -25.86
C ARG A 21 -18.51 7.02 -25.49
N ALA A 22 -17.31 7.56 -25.68
CA ALA A 22 -17.07 9.00 -25.75
C ALA A 22 -17.18 9.45 -27.21
N GLU A 23 -18.09 10.37 -27.50
CA GLU A 23 -18.23 11.03 -28.80
C GLU A 23 -17.13 12.08 -28.96
N THR A 24 -16.39 12.02 -30.07
CA THR A 24 -15.51 13.11 -30.52
C THR A 24 -16.03 13.67 -31.83
N CYS A 25 -16.33 14.97 -31.83
CA CYS A 25 -16.80 15.76 -32.96
C CYS A 25 -15.63 16.06 -33.93
N GLY A 26 -15.86 15.92 -35.24
CA GLY A 26 -14.91 16.27 -36.32
C GLY A 26 -14.76 17.79 -36.56
N PRO A 27 -14.03 18.27 -37.60
CA PRO A 27 -14.19 17.79 -38.98
C PRO A 27 -12.92 17.69 -39.88
N GLY A 28 -12.94 16.68 -40.76
CA GLY A 28 -12.60 16.69 -42.20
C GLY A 28 -11.34 17.35 -42.77
N ARG A 29 -10.45 16.57 -43.41
CA ARG A 29 -10.40 16.37 -44.89
C ARG A 29 -9.20 15.49 -45.33
N GLN A 30 -9.52 14.67 -46.32
CA GLN A 30 -8.77 13.82 -47.28
C GLN A 30 -7.41 14.38 -47.78
N VAL A 31 -6.46 13.67 -48.45
CA VAL A 31 -6.17 12.28 -48.88
C VAL A 31 -4.79 12.33 -49.59
N GLN A 32 -4.04 11.22 -49.53
CA GLN A 32 -3.00 10.71 -50.45
C GLN A 32 -1.54 11.23 -50.50
N ARG A 33 -0.68 10.20 -50.53
CA ARG A 33 0.75 10.12 -50.84
C ARG A 33 1.04 10.44 -52.31
N LEU A 34 2.25 10.94 -52.57
CA LEU A 34 3.02 10.55 -53.76
C LEU A 34 4.52 10.55 -53.44
N ALA A 35 5.16 9.43 -53.76
CA ALA A 35 6.58 9.18 -53.64
C ALA A 35 7.29 9.52 -54.96
N SER A 36 8.52 10.03 -54.90
CA SER A 36 9.63 9.62 -55.78
C SER A 36 10.91 10.42 -55.48
N ARG A 37 11.98 9.70 -55.14
CA ARG A 37 13.41 10.06 -55.31
C ARG A 37 13.84 9.49 -56.68
N PRO A 38 14.92 9.96 -57.37
CA PRO A 38 16.29 10.00 -56.81
C PRO A 38 17.30 11.06 -57.34
N ASN A 39 18.37 11.21 -56.54
CA ASN A 39 19.78 11.54 -56.82
C ASN A 39 20.17 12.51 -57.96
N GLN A 40 21.01 13.52 -57.65
CA GLN A 40 22.49 13.42 -57.73
C GLN A 40 23.18 14.67 -57.14
N ALA A 41 24.41 14.45 -56.65
CA ALA A 41 25.19 15.34 -55.80
C ALA A 41 25.89 16.49 -56.53
N ARG A 42 26.10 17.61 -55.82
CA ARG A 42 27.17 18.58 -56.14
C ARG A 42 27.72 19.19 -54.85
N LEU A 43 29.03 19.01 -54.63
CA LEU A 43 29.79 19.64 -53.56
C LEU A 43 29.89 21.15 -53.78
N VAL A 44 29.56 21.93 -52.75
CA VAL A 44 30.04 23.31 -52.56
C VAL A 44 30.31 23.52 -51.06
N THR A 45 31.54 23.84 -50.72
CA THR A 45 31.99 24.43 -49.43
C THR A 45 32.33 25.90 -49.64
N PRO A 46 32.59 26.71 -48.60
CA PRO A 46 31.93 26.86 -47.31
C PRO A 46 31.54 28.35 -47.07
N ALA A 47 30.59 28.63 -46.18
CA ALA A 47 30.45 29.98 -45.61
C ALA A 47 30.10 29.87 -44.13
N GLN A 48 30.91 30.57 -43.35
CA GLN A 48 31.01 30.53 -41.89
C GLN A 48 29.71 31.02 -41.24
N SER A 49 29.24 30.30 -40.24
CA SER A 49 28.32 30.83 -39.23
C SER A 49 28.71 30.24 -37.89
N ARG A 50 29.38 31.06 -37.07
CA ARG A 50 29.79 30.74 -35.70
C ARG A 50 28.54 30.44 -34.87
N VAL A 51 28.26 29.16 -34.64
CA VAL A 51 27.39 28.76 -33.53
C VAL A 51 28.25 28.85 -32.28
N VAL A 52 28.17 29.98 -31.59
CA VAL A 52 28.65 30.10 -30.21
C VAL A 52 27.76 29.17 -29.39
N CYS A 53 28.27 27.98 -29.10
CA CYS A 53 27.67 27.07 -28.14
C CYS A 53 27.90 27.71 -26.76
N LEU A 54 26.99 28.60 -26.38
CA LEU A 54 26.91 29.09 -25.01
C LEU A 54 26.46 27.88 -24.20
N ALA A 55 27.42 27.18 -23.60
CA ALA A 55 27.17 26.21 -22.55
C ALA A 55 26.57 26.99 -21.38
N ALA A 56 25.26 27.23 -21.45
CA ALA A 56 24.47 27.63 -20.32
C ALA A 56 24.46 26.44 -19.38
N THR A 57 25.34 26.50 -18.37
CA THR A 57 25.27 25.72 -17.15
C THR A 57 23.88 25.97 -16.57
N LEU A 58 22.92 25.12 -16.94
CA LEU A 58 21.65 25.02 -16.24
C LEU A 58 21.94 24.31 -14.92
N GLU A 59 22.50 25.06 -13.97
CA GLU A 59 22.36 24.75 -12.56
C GLU A 59 20.87 24.84 -12.25
N ARG A 60 20.19 23.72 -12.41
CA ARG A 60 18.81 23.55 -12.01
C ARG A 60 18.82 23.58 -10.48
N GLN A 61 18.56 24.76 -9.92
CA GLN A 61 18.12 24.91 -8.54
C GLN A 61 16.84 24.09 -8.39
N ALA A 62 16.99 22.82 -8.03
CA ALA A 62 15.93 21.98 -7.52
C ALA A 62 15.71 22.33 -6.04
N THR A 63 15.39 23.59 -5.78
CA THR A 63 14.81 24.07 -4.51
C THR A 63 13.36 24.46 -4.75
N GLY A 64 12.64 23.65 -5.52
CA GLY A 64 11.19 23.65 -5.51
C GLY A 64 10.78 22.56 -4.54
N SER A 65 10.18 22.94 -3.41
CA SER A 65 9.56 22.00 -2.49
C SER A 65 8.58 21.13 -3.29
N MET A 66 8.96 19.87 -3.56
CA MET A 66 8.04 18.86 -4.10
C MET A 66 7.15 18.25 -3.02
N PHE A 67 7.30 18.68 -1.77
CA PHE A 67 6.32 18.45 -0.73
C PHE A 67 5.34 19.61 -0.79
N PHE A 68 4.05 19.29 -0.89
CA PHE A 68 3.00 20.28 -0.70
C PHE A 68 3.30 21.04 0.60
N GLU A 69 3.56 22.35 0.50
CA GLU A 69 3.49 23.23 1.67
C GLU A 69 2.01 23.40 1.99
N ASP A 70 1.41 22.35 2.54
CA ASP A 70 0.11 22.45 3.16
C ASP A 70 0.30 23.28 4.44
N GLY A 71 -0.59 24.25 4.66
CA GLY A 71 -0.61 25.03 5.89
C GLY A 71 -0.72 24.14 7.13
N SER A 72 -0.49 24.70 8.30
CA SER A 72 -0.67 23.95 9.55
C SER A 72 -2.12 23.42 9.67
N LEU A 73 -2.32 22.33 10.41
CA LEU A 73 -3.67 21.78 10.62
C LEU A 73 -4.64 22.82 11.20
N ASP A 74 -4.17 23.72 12.08
CA ASP A 74 -4.99 24.81 12.63
C ASP A 74 -5.44 25.82 11.55
N GLU A 75 -4.68 25.99 10.46
CA GLU A 75 -5.04 26.88 9.34
C GLU A 75 -5.92 26.17 8.32
N VAL A 76 -5.60 24.92 7.98
CA VAL A 76 -6.30 24.13 6.95
C VAL A 76 -7.65 23.61 7.48
N ASP A 77 -7.69 23.14 8.72
CA ASP A 77 -8.88 22.59 9.37
C ASP A 77 -8.91 22.90 10.88
N PRO A 78 -9.29 24.14 11.26
CA PRO A 78 -9.37 24.55 12.66
C PRO A 78 -10.39 23.75 13.48
N GLU A 79 -11.38 23.12 12.84
CA GLU A 79 -12.40 22.32 13.52
C GLU A 79 -11.80 20.98 14.00
N ILE A 80 -11.10 20.27 13.11
CA ILE A 80 -10.36 19.05 13.48
C ILE A 80 -9.27 19.35 14.51
N ALA A 81 -8.53 20.44 14.33
CA ALA A 81 -7.53 20.86 15.31
C ALA A 81 -8.14 21.10 16.71
N SER A 82 -9.34 21.71 16.76
CA SER A 82 -10.10 21.91 18.00
C SER A 82 -10.55 20.59 18.64
N ILE A 83 -11.02 19.63 17.84
CA ILE A 83 -11.41 18.29 18.33
C ILE A 83 -10.20 17.56 18.92
N ILE A 84 -9.06 17.55 18.23
CA ILE A 84 -7.82 16.92 18.72
C ILE A 84 -7.35 17.56 20.03
N ARG A 85 -7.43 18.89 20.15
CA ARG A 85 -7.10 19.60 21.40
C ARG A 85 -8.03 19.21 22.55
N LYS A 86 -9.34 19.08 22.29
CA LYS A 86 -10.31 18.61 23.30
C LYS A 86 -10.03 17.17 23.74
N GLU A 87 -9.73 16.26 22.80
CA GLU A 87 -9.39 14.87 23.13
C GLU A 87 -8.10 14.77 23.94
N LYS A 88 -7.08 15.58 23.61
CA LYS A 88 -5.86 15.66 24.42
C LYS A 88 -6.14 16.09 25.86
N VAL A 89 -7.01 17.08 26.06
CA VAL A 89 -7.42 17.50 27.42
C VAL A 89 -8.15 16.37 28.14
N ARG A 90 -9.07 15.66 27.47
CA ARG A 90 -9.76 14.49 28.04
C ARG A 90 -8.75 13.45 28.54
N GLN A 91 -7.80 13.05 27.69
CA GLN A 91 -6.78 12.04 28.03
C GLN A 91 -5.86 12.47 29.18
N VAL A 92 -5.50 13.75 29.26
CA VAL A 92 -4.61 14.26 30.33
C VAL A 92 -5.33 14.41 31.67
N THR A 93 -6.63 14.64 31.65
CA THR A 93 -7.44 14.87 32.86
C THR A 93 -8.17 13.62 33.36
N GLY A 94 -8.29 12.60 32.51
CA GLY A 94 -8.95 11.33 32.80
C GLY A 94 -8.03 10.29 33.45
N LEU A 95 -8.63 9.39 34.23
CA LEU A 95 -8.00 8.13 34.62
C LEU A 95 -8.46 7.04 33.66
N GLU A 96 -7.62 6.73 32.68
CA GLU A 96 -7.93 5.69 31.69
C GLU A 96 -7.70 4.29 32.28
N LEU A 97 -8.80 3.55 32.51
CA LEU A 97 -8.79 2.20 33.11
C LEU A 97 -9.22 1.11 32.12
N ILE A 98 -9.33 1.44 30.84
CA ILE A 98 -9.65 0.46 29.79
C ILE A 98 -8.39 -0.33 29.48
N ALA A 99 -8.41 -1.64 29.77
CA ALA A 99 -7.22 -2.51 29.70
C ALA A 99 -6.55 -2.59 28.32
N SER A 100 -7.28 -2.31 27.25
CA SER A 100 -6.80 -2.34 25.86
C SER A 100 -6.28 -1.00 25.35
N GLU A 101 -6.45 0.09 26.11
CA GLU A 101 -5.97 1.42 25.72
C GLU A 101 -4.55 1.67 26.25
N ASN A 102 -3.80 2.52 25.56
CA ASN A 102 -2.46 2.91 25.96
C ASN A 102 -2.04 4.24 25.31
N PHE A 103 -1.04 4.91 25.87
CA PHE A 103 -0.44 6.11 25.30
C PHE A 103 0.84 5.75 24.55
N THR A 104 0.83 5.97 23.23
CA THR A 104 2.02 5.71 22.40
C THR A 104 3.07 6.82 22.56
N SER A 105 4.32 6.50 22.22
CA SER A 105 5.41 7.47 22.28
C SER A 105 5.31 8.51 21.16
N ARG A 106 5.86 9.71 21.41
CA ARG A 106 5.96 10.77 20.38
C ARG A 106 6.74 10.30 19.15
N ALA A 107 7.78 9.49 19.33
CA ALA A 107 8.57 8.95 18.23
C ALA A 107 7.73 8.09 17.28
N VAL A 108 6.81 7.27 17.81
CA VAL A 108 5.88 6.46 17.00
C VAL A 108 4.93 7.36 16.23
N MET A 109 4.32 8.36 16.89
CA MET A 109 3.42 9.31 16.21
C MET A 109 4.12 10.07 15.07
N THR A 110 5.36 10.51 15.27
CA THR A 110 6.16 11.18 14.24
C THR A 110 6.42 10.27 13.03
N ALA A 111 6.72 8.98 13.25
CA ALA A 111 6.93 8.04 12.15
C ALA A 111 5.64 7.75 11.37
N VAL A 112 4.50 7.60 12.07
CA VAL A 112 3.20 7.33 11.44
C VAL A 112 2.73 8.51 10.57
N GLY A 113 2.97 9.75 11.00
CA GLY A 113 2.64 10.96 10.23
C GLY A 113 3.71 11.38 9.21
N SER A 114 4.64 10.50 8.84
CA SER A 114 5.75 10.82 7.93
C SER A 114 5.39 10.60 6.45
N CYS A 115 6.30 11.01 5.55
CA CYS A 115 6.14 10.82 4.10
C CYS A 115 6.09 9.35 3.63
N MET A 116 6.38 8.39 4.52
CA MET A 116 6.26 6.96 4.22
C MET A 116 4.83 6.59 3.75
N THR A 117 3.82 7.33 4.21
CA THR A 117 2.42 7.13 3.78
C THR A 117 2.18 7.37 2.29
N ASN A 118 3.07 8.08 1.61
CA ASN A 118 2.91 8.42 0.19
C ASN A 118 3.27 7.26 -0.74
N LYS A 119 3.93 6.21 -0.23
CA LYS A 119 4.48 5.14 -1.07
C LYS A 119 3.58 3.91 -1.12
N TYR A 120 3.14 3.58 -2.33
CA TYR A 120 2.45 2.33 -2.63
C TYR A 120 3.45 1.19 -2.86
N SER A 121 3.34 0.09 -2.10
CA SER A 121 4.39 -0.92 -1.93
C SER A 121 3.88 -2.36 -1.92
N GLU A 122 2.91 -2.67 -2.78
CA GLU A 122 2.37 -4.04 -2.92
C GLU A 122 3.47 -5.09 -3.16
N GLY A 123 3.33 -6.22 -2.47
CA GLY A 123 4.30 -7.31 -2.44
C GLY A 123 5.07 -7.37 -1.12
N LEU A 124 6.21 -8.07 -1.13
CA LEU A 124 7.12 -8.20 0.00
C LEU A 124 8.47 -7.56 -0.33
N PRO A 125 9.33 -7.27 0.67
CA PRO A 125 10.69 -6.77 0.42
C PRO A 125 11.45 -7.65 -0.60
N GLY A 126 12.08 -7.03 -1.59
CA GLY A 126 12.76 -7.73 -2.70
C GLY A 126 11.85 -8.35 -3.76
N ALA A 127 10.53 -8.36 -3.55
CA ALA A 127 9.53 -8.92 -4.46
C ALA A 127 8.31 -7.99 -4.59
N ARG A 128 8.58 -6.71 -4.90
CA ARG A 128 7.54 -5.68 -5.09
C ARG A 128 7.01 -5.68 -6.51
N TYR A 129 5.73 -5.35 -6.66
CA TYR A 129 5.12 -5.15 -7.99
C TYR A 129 5.51 -3.81 -8.62
N TYR A 130 5.89 -2.82 -7.79
CA TYR A 130 6.24 -1.46 -8.22
C TYR A 130 7.67 -1.09 -7.81
N GLY A 131 8.32 -0.24 -8.61
CA GLY A 131 9.64 0.31 -8.31
C GLY A 131 9.65 1.39 -7.22
N GLY A 132 10.85 1.84 -6.86
CA GLY A 132 11.09 2.95 -5.92
C GLY A 132 10.82 2.61 -4.45
N ASN A 133 10.91 1.34 -4.07
CA ASN A 133 10.62 0.84 -2.72
C ASN A 133 11.90 0.58 -1.90
N GLU A 134 13.05 1.11 -2.30
CA GLU A 134 14.36 0.82 -1.70
C GLU A 134 14.37 1.10 -0.19
N PHE A 135 13.73 2.20 0.23
CA PHE A 135 13.64 2.60 1.63
C PHE A 135 12.43 1.97 2.36
N ILE A 136 11.37 1.61 1.64
CA ILE A 136 10.24 0.88 2.22
C ILE A 136 10.67 -0.54 2.59
N ASP A 137 11.44 -1.20 1.72
CA ASP A 137 12.00 -2.52 1.98
C ASP A 137 12.95 -2.48 3.19
N GLN A 138 13.79 -1.45 3.30
CA GLN A 138 14.62 -1.26 4.50
C GLN A 138 13.77 -1.14 5.77
N ALA A 139 12.69 -0.36 5.76
CA ALA A 139 11.82 -0.17 6.91
C ALA A 139 11.07 -1.45 7.28
N GLU A 140 10.53 -2.17 6.30
CA GLU A 140 9.77 -3.40 6.53
C GLU A 140 10.68 -4.54 7.01
N SER A 141 11.84 -4.75 6.39
CA SER A 141 12.80 -5.76 6.84
C SER A 141 13.37 -5.44 8.24
N LEU A 142 13.57 -4.15 8.55
CA LEU A 142 13.95 -3.72 9.91
C LEU A 142 12.83 -4.05 10.92
N CYS A 143 11.58 -3.79 10.57
CA CYS A 143 10.43 -4.09 11.41
C CYS A 143 10.30 -5.60 11.68
N GLN A 144 10.38 -6.42 10.65
CA GLN A 144 10.35 -7.88 10.76
C GLN A 144 11.45 -8.40 11.68
N ARG A 145 12.70 -7.96 11.47
CA ARG A 145 13.82 -8.36 12.32
C ARG A 145 13.60 -7.94 13.78
N ARG A 146 13.21 -6.70 14.03
CA ARG A 146 12.94 -6.20 15.40
C ARG A 146 11.77 -6.91 16.07
N ALA A 147 10.76 -7.33 15.31
CA ALA A 147 9.66 -8.11 15.85
C ALA A 147 10.15 -9.47 16.36
N LEU A 148 10.95 -10.19 15.57
CA LEU A 148 11.54 -11.47 16.01
C LEU A 148 12.47 -11.27 17.22
N GLU A 149 13.33 -10.25 17.19
CA GLU A 149 14.22 -9.89 18.31
C GLU A 149 13.44 -9.58 19.60
N ALA A 150 12.34 -8.83 19.50
CA ALA A 150 11.52 -8.45 20.66
C ALA A 150 10.88 -9.65 21.38
N PHE A 151 10.60 -10.72 20.64
CA PHE A 151 10.07 -11.97 21.20
C PHE A 151 11.14 -13.06 21.40
N GLY A 152 12.42 -12.75 21.14
CA GLY A 152 13.53 -13.69 21.31
C GLY A 152 13.46 -14.92 20.39
N LEU A 153 12.90 -14.76 19.18
CA LEU A 153 12.64 -15.85 18.24
C LEU A 153 13.81 -16.04 17.27
N ASP A 154 14.18 -17.31 17.01
CA ASP A 154 15.17 -17.65 15.99
C ASP A 154 14.58 -17.42 14.58
N PRO A 155 15.18 -16.55 13.75
CA PRO A 155 14.73 -16.32 12.37
C PRO A 155 14.80 -17.56 11.46
N ALA A 156 15.55 -18.61 11.84
CA ALA A 156 15.56 -19.87 11.10
C ALA A 156 14.29 -20.71 11.32
N GLU A 157 13.61 -20.52 12.45
CA GLU A 157 12.39 -21.25 12.83
C GLU A 157 11.13 -20.41 12.65
N TRP A 158 11.25 -19.09 12.84
CA TRP A 158 10.12 -18.17 12.87
C TRP A 158 10.19 -17.12 11.76
N GLY A 159 9.10 -17.01 11.01
CA GLY A 159 8.81 -15.87 10.15
C GLY A 159 7.81 -14.93 10.80
N VAL A 160 7.75 -13.69 10.31
CA VAL A 160 6.76 -12.70 10.75
C VAL A 160 6.23 -11.89 9.57
N ASN A 161 4.92 -11.66 9.56
CA ASN A 161 4.27 -10.73 8.64
C ASN A 161 3.81 -9.49 9.43
N VAL A 162 4.28 -8.31 9.04
CA VAL A 162 4.02 -7.02 9.69
C VAL A 162 3.04 -6.13 8.91
N GLN A 163 2.38 -6.67 7.89
CA GLN A 163 1.45 -5.95 7.02
C GLN A 163 -0.03 -5.94 7.46
N PRO A 164 -0.56 -6.86 8.30
CA PRO A 164 -1.95 -6.77 8.74
C PRO A 164 -2.29 -5.43 9.38
N HIS A 165 -3.34 -4.77 8.89
CA HIS A 165 -3.70 -3.41 9.31
C HIS A 165 -4.16 -3.30 10.77
N SER A 166 -4.63 -4.40 11.37
CA SER A 166 -5.05 -4.49 12.77
C SER A 166 -5.19 -5.96 13.18
N GLY A 167 -5.54 -6.22 14.45
CA GLY A 167 -5.67 -7.59 14.97
C GLY A 167 -6.79 -8.40 14.30
N SER A 168 -7.94 -7.79 14.04
CA SER A 168 -9.08 -8.49 13.42
C SER A 168 -8.77 -9.04 12.01
N PRO A 169 -8.23 -8.25 11.06
CA PRO A 169 -7.84 -8.79 9.75
C PRO A 169 -6.63 -9.73 9.84
N ALA A 170 -5.74 -9.59 10.83
CA ALA A 170 -4.65 -10.55 11.03
C ALA A 170 -5.21 -11.96 11.33
N ASN A 171 -6.16 -12.08 12.26
CA ASN A 171 -6.82 -13.34 12.57
C ASN A 171 -7.53 -13.93 11.35
N PHE A 172 -8.28 -13.09 10.62
CA PHE A 172 -9.01 -13.56 9.43
C PHE A 172 -8.07 -14.04 8.30
N ALA A 173 -6.93 -13.37 8.12
CA ALA A 173 -5.90 -13.78 7.17
C ALA A 173 -5.31 -15.15 7.54
N VAL A 174 -5.05 -15.42 8.83
CA VAL A 174 -4.58 -16.73 9.31
C VAL A 174 -5.60 -17.82 9.00
N TYR A 175 -6.88 -17.61 9.31
CA TYR A 175 -7.92 -18.60 8.99
C TYR A 175 -8.02 -18.84 7.49
N THR A 176 -8.02 -17.78 6.68
CA THR A 176 -8.08 -17.91 5.22
C THR A 176 -6.86 -18.62 4.62
N ALA A 177 -5.69 -18.51 5.27
CA ALA A 177 -4.47 -19.16 4.82
C ALA A 177 -4.41 -20.66 5.17
N LEU A 178 -4.97 -21.05 6.31
CA LEU A 178 -4.85 -22.41 6.85
C LEU A 178 -6.11 -23.27 6.67
N LEU A 179 -7.27 -22.64 6.50
CA LEU A 179 -8.56 -23.30 6.50
C LEU A 179 -9.30 -23.03 5.19
N SER A 180 -10.07 -24.03 4.75
CA SER A 180 -11.07 -23.83 3.72
C SER A 180 -12.31 -23.15 4.29
N PRO A 181 -13.11 -22.46 3.47
CA PRO A 181 -14.42 -22.01 3.89
C PRO A 181 -15.24 -23.15 4.50
N HIS A 182 -15.90 -22.88 5.62
CA HIS A 182 -16.68 -23.83 6.43
C HIS A 182 -15.89 -24.92 7.19
N ASP A 183 -14.56 -24.84 7.22
CA ASP A 183 -13.79 -25.61 8.20
C ASP A 183 -14.08 -25.13 9.62
N ARG A 184 -13.80 -26.01 10.59
CA ARG A 184 -14.15 -25.78 12.00
C ARG A 184 -13.08 -24.98 12.74
N ILE A 185 -13.53 -24.08 13.59
CA ILE A 185 -12.70 -23.30 14.51
C ILE A 185 -13.31 -23.41 15.91
N MET A 186 -12.46 -23.60 16.93
CA MET A 186 -12.86 -23.48 18.33
C MET A 186 -12.10 -22.31 18.96
N GLY A 187 -12.82 -21.47 19.70
CA GLY A 187 -12.28 -20.30 20.38
C GLY A 187 -13.06 -20.02 21.66
N LEU A 188 -12.45 -19.28 22.58
CA LEU A 188 -13.13 -18.89 23.82
C LEU A 188 -14.39 -18.07 23.51
N ASP A 189 -15.52 -18.44 24.11
CA ASP A 189 -16.79 -17.76 23.90
C ASP A 189 -16.76 -16.30 24.38
N LEU A 190 -17.46 -15.41 23.67
CA LEU A 190 -17.40 -13.95 23.88
C LEU A 190 -17.82 -13.53 25.30
N PRO A 191 -18.95 -14.02 25.87
CA PRO A 191 -19.33 -13.68 27.24
C PRO A 191 -18.38 -14.23 28.31
N HIS A 192 -17.51 -15.18 27.94
CA HIS A 192 -16.50 -15.78 28.81
C HIS A 192 -15.11 -15.16 28.64
N GLY A 193 -15.02 -13.98 28.02
CA GLY A 193 -13.76 -13.25 27.81
C GLY A 193 -13.09 -13.52 26.47
N GLY A 194 -13.79 -14.16 25.53
CA GLY A 194 -13.36 -14.29 24.14
C GLY A 194 -13.28 -12.95 23.40
N HIS A 195 -12.85 -13.00 22.15
CA HIS A 195 -12.85 -11.85 21.23
C HIS A 195 -13.71 -12.15 20.00
N LEU A 196 -14.36 -11.13 19.43
CA LEU A 196 -15.29 -11.29 18.30
C LEU A 196 -14.72 -12.08 17.13
N THR A 197 -13.42 -11.95 16.87
CA THR A 197 -12.75 -12.65 15.75
C THR A 197 -12.45 -14.11 15.99
N HIS A 198 -12.65 -14.63 17.21
CA HIS A 198 -12.48 -16.05 17.51
C HIS A 198 -13.74 -16.87 17.17
N GLY A 199 -14.79 -16.21 16.66
CA GLY A 199 -16.06 -16.82 16.32
C GLY A 199 -17.13 -16.40 17.32
N PHE A 200 -18.09 -15.61 16.85
CA PHE A 200 -19.25 -15.23 17.65
C PHE A 200 -20.54 -15.31 16.83
N GLN A 201 -21.49 -16.07 17.37
CA GLN A 201 -22.83 -16.21 16.81
C GLN A 201 -23.86 -16.34 17.94
N THR A 202 -25.08 -15.90 17.64
CA THR A 202 -26.25 -16.12 18.49
C THR A 202 -27.04 -17.32 17.95
N PRO A 203 -28.01 -17.88 18.70
CA PRO A 203 -28.86 -18.97 18.21
C PRO A 203 -29.59 -18.67 16.89
N LYS A 204 -29.76 -17.39 16.53
CA LYS A 204 -30.49 -16.95 15.35
C LYS A 204 -29.60 -16.42 14.22
N ARG A 205 -28.33 -16.10 14.50
CA ARG A 205 -27.48 -15.34 13.55
C ARG A 205 -26.00 -15.50 13.84
N ARG A 206 -25.22 -15.74 12.78
CA ARG A 206 -23.76 -15.57 12.72
C ARG A 206 -23.41 -14.07 12.69
N VAL A 207 -22.60 -13.61 13.64
CA VAL A 207 -22.32 -12.18 13.86
C VAL A 207 -20.94 -11.82 13.34
N SER A 208 -19.91 -12.54 13.80
CA SER A 208 -18.52 -12.30 13.36
C SER A 208 -18.30 -12.77 11.93
N ALA A 209 -17.39 -12.12 11.18
CA ALA A 209 -16.95 -12.61 9.88
C ALA A 209 -16.42 -14.06 9.98
N THR A 210 -15.67 -14.37 11.04
CA THR A 210 -15.19 -15.72 11.33
C THR A 210 -16.34 -16.74 11.35
N SER A 211 -17.40 -16.48 12.10
CA SER A 211 -18.57 -17.37 12.16
C SER A 211 -19.37 -17.45 10.86
N VAL A 212 -19.25 -16.46 9.96
CA VAL A 212 -19.95 -16.46 8.67
C VAL A 212 -19.21 -17.34 7.65
N TYR A 213 -17.87 -17.24 7.60
CA TYR A 213 -17.04 -17.93 6.63
C TYR A 213 -16.53 -19.30 7.11
N PHE A 214 -16.50 -19.53 8.43
CA PHE A 214 -16.02 -20.75 9.06
C PHE A 214 -17.06 -21.27 10.08
N GLU A 215 -16.95 -22.55 10.43
CA GLU A 215 -17.82 -23.18 11.43
C GLU A 215 -17.24 -23.00 12.83
N SER A 216 -17.55 -21.88 13.48
CA SER A 216 -17.15 -21.61 14.86
C SER A 216 -18.01 -22.39 15.85
N MET A 217 -17.37 -23.20 16.69
CA MET A 217 -18.01 -23.94 17.78
C MET A 217 -17.52 -23.34 19.12
N PRO A 218 -18.42 -23.15 20.11
CA PRO A 218 -18.03 -22.80 21.47
C PRO A 218 -17.28 -23.94 22.18
#